data_AF-A0A1I6TWG9-F1
#
_entry.id   AF-A0A1I6TWG9-F1
#
_cell.length_a   1.000
_cell.length_b   1.000
_cell.length_c   1.000
_cell.angle_alpha   90.00
_cell.angle_beta   90.00
_cell.angle_gamma   90.00
#
_symmetry.space_group_name_H-M   'P 1'
#
loop_
_entity.id
_entity.type
_entity.pdbx_description
1 polymer ?
#
loop_
_entity_poly.entity_id
_entity_poly.type
_entity_poly.pdbx_seq_one_letter_code
_entity_poly.pdbx_strand_id
1 'polypeptide(L)'
;MSALQRILIASPVRQSPNVLKAFLSSLSSLSIREDEIEVSYVFIDDNEVQASSKQLRAFVRKHGGRVVKAKAIEKPKKTVIQRSRAGAASVSVNAEDTAGTLEMSIVETPRTEISKVEASISSLQESIVTVSTAEDDPRVNENTQVYTRNEYSHYWPEEYIWRVAALKDWILSYAIEEAFDALFLLDSDLVLHPATLTQLLNGEEEIVANLFWTRWQPGTIEMPQVWLRDEYTLYEESRNEQLTEEEKQRRSADFMRRLRKKGRYEVGGLGACTLIRRSALEKGVRFARIENLTLWGEDRHFCVRAQALGVKLHVDTHYPAYHIYRDSDLDGVTAFLQSASKHTGEGTEGSKHILISLCMIVKNEEKSLARCLDSVREIADEIVIVDTGSTDRTREIAKDYNCRIVDYAWKDHFGDARNFAFSQAEGEYILWLDADDVFEEKDRQQLLDWRERLDSSIDGLSMEYHLAFDGSGNVSHKLRRNRLVRRDKGFEWHGAVHEYLAVSGNIIHTNIAVTHKKDKEYTDRNLRIYKRLEEQGEAFTARDQYYYANELRDHGLNEEAVRWYTRFLDSGHGWIEDNLLACMKLAECMGRLGDEGAGACSLI
;
A
#
# COMPACT_ATOMS: atom_id res chain seq x y z
N MET A 1 -33.25 -27.46 2.39
CA MET A 1 -32.26 -26.46 2.84
C MET A 1 -30.93 -27.18 2.90
N SER A 2 -29.88 -26.65 2.28
CA SER A 2 -28.52 -27.15 2.50
C SER A 2 -28.17 -26.98 3.98
N ALA A 3 -27.32 -27.87 4.52
CA ALA A 3 -26.79 -27.67 5.87
C ALA A 3 -25.93 -26.39 5.89
N LEU A 4 -26.02 -25.62 6.98
CA LEU A 4 -25.17 -24.45 7.19
C LEU A 4 -23.70 -24.87 7.27
N GLN A 5 -22.81 -24.09 6.65
CA GLN A 5 -21.38 -24.29 6.79
C GLN A 5 -20.94 -23.83 8.19
N ARG A 6 -20.35 -24.72 8.97
CA ARG A 6 -19.92 -24.44 10.35
C ARG A 6 -18.50 -23.91 10.35
N ILE A 7 -18.32 -22.65 10.73
CA ILE A 7 -17.03 -21.96 10.75
C ILE A 7 -16.61 -21.64 12.18
N LEU A 8 -15.40 -22.05 12.55
CA LEU A 8 -14.79 -21.70 13.82
C LEU A 8 -13.90 -20.47 13.65
N ILE A 9 -14.18 -19.38 14.35
CA ILE A 9 -13.24 -18.26 14.50
C ILE A 9 -12.49 -18.43 15.81
N ALA A 10 -11.16 -18.53 15.77
CA ALA A 10 -10.39 -18.79 16.98
C ALA A 10 -9.06 -18.04 17.05
N SER A 11 -8.62 -17.77 18.28
CA SER A 11 -7.39 -17.01 18.54
C SER A 11 -6.80 -17.31 19.92
N PRO A 12 -5.48 -17.49 20.06
CA PRO A 12 -4.76 -17.26 21.30
C PRO A 12 -4.71 -15.75 21.61
N VAL A 13 -5.11 -15.35 22.82
CA VAL A 13 -5.29 -13.94 23.16
C VAL A 13 -4.47 -13.52 24.37
N ARG A 14 -3.50 -12.63 24.12
CA ARG A 14 -2.73 -11.90 25.14
C ARG A 14 -2.55 -10.45 24.70
N GLN A 15 -3.44 -9.57 25.13
CA GLN A 15 -3.50 -8.17 24.64
C GLN A 15 -3.89 -7.17 25.73
N SER A 16 -3.52 -5.91 25.51
CA SER A 16 -4.03 -4.78 26.29
C SER A 16 -5.54 -4.59 26.06
N PRO A 17 -6.28 -3.97 27.00
CA PRO A 17 -7.73 -3.81 26.87
C PRO A 17 -8.18 -3.01 25.64
N ASN A 18 -7.33 -2.11 25.12
CA ASN A 18 -7.66 -1.26 23.98
C ASN A 18 -7.48 -2.02 22.65
N VAL A 19 -6.33 -2.70 22.49
CA VAL A 19 -6.08 -3.56 21.31
C VAL A 19 -7.13 -4.66 21.23
N LEU A 20 -7.42 -5.33 22.36
CA LEU A 20 -8.43 -6.37 22.40
C LEU A 20 -9.84 -5.84 22.06
N LYS A 21 -10.18 -4.63 22.52
CA LYS A 21 -11.46 -3.99 22.18
C LYS A 21 -11.58 -3.77 20.67
N ALA A 22 -10.53 -3.31 20.01
CA ALA A 22 -10.51 -3.12 18.56
C ALA A 22 -10.70 -4.44 17.81
N PHE A 23 -9.94 -5.48 18.19
CA PHE A 23 -10.06 -6.83 17.62
C PHE A 23 -11.50 -7.37 17.76
N LEU A 24 -12.06 -7.41 18.98
CA LEU A 24 -13.40 -7.93 19.24
C LEU A 24 -14.51 -7.09 18.57
N SER A 25 -14.31 -5.77 18.45
CA SER A 25 -15.24 -4.91 17.71
C SER A 25 -15.27 -5.28 16.23
N SER A 26 -14.11 -5.55 15.62
CA SER A 26 -14.06 -5.98 14.21
C SER A 26 -14.72 -7.33 13.98
N LEU A 27 -14.57 -8.29 14.91
CA LEU A 27 -15.28 -9.57 14.86
C LEU A 27 -16.79 -9.41 14.94
N SER A 28 -17.27 -8.47 15.77
CA SER A 28 -18.70 -8.17 15.89
C SER A 28 -19.29 -7.57 14.62
N SER A 29 -18.44 -6.96 13.78
CA SER A 29 -18.85 -6.29 12.55
C SER A 29 -18.77 -7.16 11.31
N LEU A 30 -18.28 -8.41 11.40
CA LEU A 30 -18.20 -9.30 10.23
C LEU A 30 -19.57 -9.49 9.56
N SER A 31 -19.61 -9.30 8.25
CA SER A 31 -20.79 -9.53 7.41
C SER A 31 -20.93 -11.03 7.16
N ILE A 32 -21.79 -11.69 7.94
CA ILE A 32 -22.03 -13.13 7.90
C ILE A 32 -23.39 -13.37 7.25
N ARG A 33 -23.44 -14.24 6.23
CA ARG A 33 -24.69 -14.74 5.65
C ARG A 33 -25.26 -15.83 6.56
N GLU A 34 -26.10 -15.45 7.50
CA GLU A 34 -26.62 -16.34 8.54
C GLU A 34 -27.48 -17.50 7.98
N ASP A 35 -27.96 -17.39 6.74
CA ASP A 35 -28.67 -18.43 5.99
C ASP A 35 -27.73 -19.46 5.33
N GLU A 36 -26.43 -19.17 5.24
CA GLU A 36 -25.40 -20.04 4.64
C GLU A 36 -24.36 -20.51 5.67
N ILE A 37 -24.04 -19.68 6.67
CA ILE A 37 -22.87 -19.84 7.56
C ILE A 37 -23.29 -19.77 9.04
N GLU A 38 -22.86 -20.77 9.82
CA GLU A 38 -22.91 -20.75 11.27
C GLU A 38 -21.52 -20.46 11.85
N VAL A 39 -21.37 -19.37 12.62
CA VAL A 39 -20.09 -18.98 13.24
C VAL A 39 -20.06 -19.33 14.72
N SER A 40 -18.98 -19.98 15.17
CA SER A 40 -18.64 -20.19 16.57
C SER A 40 -17.30 -19.56 16.93
N TYR A 41 -17.15 -19.09 18.17
CA TYR A 41 -15.90 -18.46 18.63
C TYR A 41 -15.17 -19.30 19.68
N VAL A 42 -13.84 -19.41 19.55
CA VAL A 42 -12.99 -20.01 20.59
C VAL A 42 -11.77 -19.15 20.86
N PHE A 43 -11.67 -18.64 22.09
CA PHE A 43 -10.51 -17.86 22.51
C PHE A 43 -9.73 -18.56 23.62
N ILE A 44 -8.41 -18.67 23.44
CA ILE A 44 -7.51 -19.07 24.52
C ILE A 44 -7.08 -17.81 25.26
N ASP A 45 -7.60 -17.61 26.46
CA ASP A 45 -7.31 -16.47 27.33
C ASP A 45 -5.96 -16.66 28.02
N ASP A 46 -4.96 -15.99 27.46
CA ASP A 46 -3.58 -15.90 27.94
C ASP A 46 -3.24 -14.48 28.45
N ASN A 47 -4.26 -13.67 28.72
CA ASN A 47 -4.06 -12.32 29.21
C ASN A 47 -3.54 -12.31 30.66
N GLU A 48 -2.59 -11.41 30.91
CA GLU A 48 -2.18 -11.06 32.28
C GLU A 48 -3.13 -10.02 32.90
N VAL A 49 -3.68 -9.13 32.07
CA VAL A 49 -4.57 -8.06 32.49
C VAL A 49 -6.01 -8.59 32.66
N GLN A 50 -6.53 -8.49 33.89
CA GLN A 50 -7.87 -9.02 34.20
C GLN A 50 -8.99 -8.35 33.38
N ALA A 51 -8.83 -7.07 33.03
CA ALA A 51 -9.80 -6.36 32.19
C ALA A 51 -9.93 -7.00 30.79
N SER A 52 -8.82 -7.38 30.16
CA SER A 52 -8.82 -8.09 28.88
C SER A 52 -9.52 -9.46 28.97
N SER A 53 -9.23 -10.24 30.02
CA SER A 53 -9.94 -11.50 30.26
C SER A 53 -11.46 -11.32 30.48
N LYS A 54 -11.89 -10.19 31.06
CA LYS A 54 -13.32 -9.87 31.24
C LYS A 54 -13.98 -9.53 29.89
N GLN A 55 -13.29 -8.78 29.02
CA GLN A 55 -13.78 -8.46 27.68
C GLN A 55 -14.02 -9.72 26.84
N LEU A 56 -13.08 -10.67 26.82
CA LEU A 56 -13.25 -11.96 26.11
C LEU A 56 -14.49 -12.71 26.56
N ARG A 57 -14.67 -12.87 27.88
CA ARG A 57 -15.83 -13.57 28.44
C ARG A 57 -17.13 -12.84 28.13
N ALA A 58 -17.13 -11.51 28.13
CA ALA A 58 -18.30 -10.73 27.78
C ALA A 58 -18.68 -10.90 26.30
N PHE A 59 -17.69 -10.92 25.40
CA PHE A 59 -17.89 -11.15 23.97
C PHE A 59 -18.47 -12.54 23.72
N VAL A 60 -17.85 -13.60 24.23
CA VAL A 60 -18.32 -14.98 24.02
C VAL A 60 -19.71 -15.22 24.63
N ARG A 61 -20.02 -14.59 25.78
CA ARG A 61 -21.37 -14.66 26.34
C ARG A 61 -22.43 -14.02 25.44
N LYS A 62 -22.05 -12.99 24.67
CA LYS A 62 -22.95 -12.28 23.76
C LYS A 62 -23.09 -12.99 22.40
N HIS A 63 -21.99 -13.49 21.86
CA HIS A 63 -21.91 -14.01 20.48
C HIS A 63 -21.88 -15.54 20.39
N GLY A 64 -21.88 -16.25 21.52
CA GLY A 64 -21.72 -17.70 21.57
C GLY A 64 -20.26 -18.14 21.44
N GLY A 65 -19.95 -19.36 21.90
CA GLY A 65 -18.62 -19.94 21.83
C GLY A 65 -18.00 -20.28 23.20
N ARG A 66 -16.66 -20.31 23.26
CA ARG A 66 -15.91 -20.76 24.43
C ARG A 66 -14.66 -19.92 24.70
N VAL A 67 -14.38 -19.68 25.98
CA VAL A 67 -13.09 -19.17 26.45
C VAL A 67 -12.38 -20.27 27.23
N VAL A 68 -11.13 -20.57 26.86
CA VAL A 68 -10.28 -21.57 27.53
C VAL A 68 -9.07 -20.87 28.14
N LYS A 69 -8.70 -21.20 29.38
CA LYS A 69 -7.49 -20.63 29.99
C LYS A 69 -6.24 -21.33 29.44
N ALA A 70 -5.23 -20.58 29.02
CA ALA A 70 -3.97 -21.15 28.48
C ALA A 70 -3.33 -22.18 29.44
N LYS A 71 -3.29 -21.86 30.74
CA LYS A 71 -2.81 -22.77 31.81
C LYS A 71 -3.55 -24.12 31.89
N ALA A 72 -4.75 -24.24 31.35
CA ALA A 72 -5.48 -25.51 31.32
C ALA A 72 -5.01 -26.43 30.17
N ILE A 73 -4.45 -25.85 29.11
CA ILE A 73 -3.89 -26.55 27.95
C ILE A 73 -2.46 -27.03 28.26
N GLU A 74 -1.70 -26.23 29.00
CA GLU A 74 -0.32 -26.53 29.43
C GLU A 74 -0.20 -27.64 30.48
N LYS A 75 -1.30 -28.03 31.14
CA LYS A 75 -1.26 -29.14 32.10
C LYS A 75 -1.15 -30.45 31.33
N PRO A 76 -0.06 -31.23 31.50
CA PRO A 76 -0.02 -32.57 30.93
C PRO A 76 -1.20 -33.35 31.49
N LYS A 77 -2.03 -33.94 30.61
CA LYS A 77 -2.99 -34.97 31.04
C LYS A 77 -2.15 -36.01 31.78
N LYS A 78 -2.38 -36.19 33.09
CA LYS A 78 -1.84 -37.34 33.82
C LYS A 78 -2.38 -38.57 33.11
N THR A 79 -1.56 -39.20 32.26
CA THR A 79 -1.84 -40.52 31.73
C THR A 79 -1.82 -41.46 32.93
N VAL A 80 -3.00 -41.70 33.52
CA VAL A 80 -3.21 -42.84 34.38
C VAL A 80 -3.11 -44.04 33.45
N ILE A 81 -1.92 -44.64 33.37
CA ILE A 81 -1.74 -45.94 32.76
C ILE A 81 -2.48 -46.93 33.66
N GLN A 82 -3.77 -47.15 33.39
CA GLN A 82 -4.42 -48.37 33.82
C GLN A 82 -3.76 -49.51 33.03
N ARG A 83 -2.85 -50.22 33.69
CA ARG A 83 -2.34 -51.50 33.20
C ARG A 83 -3.51 -52.48 33.13
N SER A 84 -4.14 -52.62 31.97
CA SER A 84 -4.93 -53.81 31.66
C SER A 84 -3.97 -54.93 31.26
N ARG A 85 -4.01 -56.03 32.02
CA ARG A 85 -3.37 -57.30 31.67
C ARG A 85 -4.20 -57.98 30.58
N ALA A 86 -3.66 -58.08 29.38
CA ALA A 86 -3.96 -59.09 28.36
C ALA A 86 -2.89 -58.92 27.29
N GLY A 87 -2.19 -59.89 26.74
CA GLY A 87 -2.27 -61.35 26.74
C GLY A 87 -1.37 -61.71 25.56
N ALA A 88 -0.34 -62.53 25.79
CA ALA A 88 0.62 -62.88 24.75
C ALA A 88 -0.10 -63.63 23.61
N ALA A 89 0.03 -63.12 22.39
CA ALA A 89 -0.32 -63.84 21.18
C ALA A 89 0.83 -63.68 20.17
N SER A 90 1.57 -64.77 20.00
CA SER A 90 2.51 -65.02 18.92
C SER A 90 1.79 -65.10 17.58
N VAL A 91 2.26 -64.39 16.56
CA VAL A 91 1.94 -64.68 15.17
C VAL A 91 3.22 -64.63 14.34
N SER A 92 3.58 -65.80 13.82
CA SER A 92 4.60 -66.09 12.82
C SER A 92 4.16 -65.63 11.42
N VAL A 93 5.08 -65.10 10.62
CA VAL A 93 4.85 -64.89 9.18
C VAL A 93 6.02 -65.51 8.41
N ASN A 94 5.68 -66.44 7.51
CA ASN A 94 6.59 -67.08 6.56
C ASN A 94 6.96 -66.11 5.43
N ALA A 95 8.20 -66.16 4.99
CA ALA A 95 8.71 -65.46 3.82
C ALA A 95 9.05 -66.50 2.73
N GLU A 96 8.55 -66.30 1.51
CA GLU A 96 9.11 -66.90 0.29
C GLU A 96 9.21 -65.83 -0.82
N ASP A 97 10.45 -65.65 -1.26
CA ASP A 97 10.97 -65.41 -2.59
C ASP A 97 10.46 -64.28 -3.50
N THR A 98 11.34 -63.31 -3.75
CA THR A 98 11.97 -63.15 -5.08
C THR A 98 13.26 -62.32 -5.01
N ALA A 99 14.25 -62.76 -5.77
CA ALA A 99 15.65 -62.38 -5.73
C ALA A 99 15.99 -61.02 -6.37
N GLY A 100 17.07 -60.41 -5.90
CA GLY A 100 17.73 -59.26 -6.51
C GLY A 100 18.97 -58.85 -5.72
N THR A 101 20.07 -59.60 -5.90
CA THR A 101 21.34 -59.45 -5.18
C THR A 101 22.13 -58.24 -5.69
N LEU A 102 22.50 -57.33 -4.78
CA LEU A 102 23.69 -56.49 -4.87
C LEU A 102 24.33 -56.47 -3.48
N GLU A 103 25.47 -57.14 -3.35
CA GLU A 103 26.25 -57.24 -2.13
C GLU A 103 26.80 -55.88 -1.70
N MET A 104 26.62 -55.54 -0.42
CA MET A 104 27.48 -54.58 0.26
C MET A 104 27.79 -55.14 1.65
N SER A 105 29.05 -55.52 1.84
CA SER A 105 29.59 -56.15 3.04
C SER A 105 29.46 -55.24 4.27
N ILE A 106 28.73 -55.70 5.28
CA ILE A 106 28.75 -55.11 6.63
C ILE A 106 29.95 -55.70 7.37
N VAL A 107 30.96 -54.87 7.63
CA VAL A 107 32.02 -55.18 8.59
C VAL A 107 31.48 -54.86 9.98
N GLU A 108 31.22 -55.89 10.79
CA GLU A 108 30.99 -55.72 12.23
C GLU A 108 32.32 -55.32 12.91
N THR A 109 32.37 -54.15 13.53
CA THR A 109 33.45 -53.78 14.44
C THR A 109 33.12 -54.14 15.89
N PRO A 110 34.07 -54.66 16.69
CA PRO A 110 33.81 -55.14 18.04
C PRO A 110 33.65 -54.01 19.06
N ARG A 111 32.89 -54.32 20.11
CA ARG A 111 32.45 -53.46 21.23
C ARG A 111 33.56 -52.96 22.20
N THR A 112 34.75 -52.60 21.73
CA THR A 112 35.90 -52.28 22.60
C THR A 112 36.64 -50.96 22.32
N GLU A 113 36.07 -50.02 21.56
CA GLU A 113 36.69 -48.70 21.33
C GLU A 113 35.87 -47.48 21.79
N ILE A 114 34.87 -47.66 22.67
CA ILE A 114 34.12 -46.53 23.22
C ILE A 114 34.85 -45.85 24.40
N SER A 115 35.78 -46.54 25.07
CA SER A 115 36.48 -46.00 26.26
C SER A 115 37.76 -45.21 25.98
N LYS A 116 38.17 -45.02 24.72
CA LYS A 116 39.36 -44.21 24.37
C LYS A 116 39.03 -42.84 23.78
N VAL A 117 37.80 -42.60 23.34
CA VAL A 117 37.37 -41.30 22.79
C VAL A 117 36.97 -40.32 23.91
N GLU A 118 36.46 -40.83 25.03
CA GLU A 118 36.09 -40.01 26.20
C GLU A 118 37.30 -39.37 26.92
N ALA A 119 38.51 -39.91 26.75
CA ALA A 119 39.72 -39.39 27.40
C ALA A 119 40.40 -38.24 26.63
N SER A 120 40.15 -38.07 25.32
CA SER A 120 40.76 -37.00 24.52
C SER A 120 39.94 -35.70 24.52
N ILE A 121 38.68 -35.74 24.97
CA ILE A 121 37.81 -34.56 25.04
C ILE A 121 38.08 -33.73 26.30
N SER A 122 38.62 -34.34 27.35
CA SER A 122 38.93 -33.65 28.62
C SER A 122 40.24 -32.82 28.59
N SER A 123 41.10 -32.95 27.57
CA SER A 123 42.39 -32.23 27.51
C SER A 123 42.41 -31.01 26.59
N LEU A 124 41.28 -30.65 25.97
CA LEU A 124 41.17 -29.51 25.03
C LEU A 124 40.41 -28.30 25.62
N GLN A 125 39.98 -28.36 26.89
CA GLN A 125 39.26 -27.26 27.55
C GLN A 125 40.14 -26.32 28.40
N GLU A 126 41.46 -26.49 28.44
CA GLU A 126 42.35 -25.67 29.30
C GLU A 126 43.32 -24.70 28.58
N SER A 127 43.13 -24.43 27.29
CA SER A 127 44.04 -23.49 26.60
C SER A 127 43.34 -22.66 25.54
N ILE A 128 42.62 -21.63 25.97
CA ILE A 128 42.56 -20.27 25.37
C ILE A 128 41.96 -19.37 26.47
N VAL A 129 42.83 -18.86 27.34
CA VAL A 129 42.56 -17.69 28.20
C VAL A 129 43.79 -16.79 28.14
N THR A 130 43.69 -15.73 27.36
CA THR A 130 44.44 -14.48 27.59
C THR A 130 43.61 -13.35 27.02
N VAL A 131 42.77 -12.74 27.87
CA VAL A 131 42.16 -11.43 27.61
C VAL A 131 42.89 -10.41 28.47
N SER A 132 43.44 -9.41 27.78
CA SER A 132 43.99 -8.17 28.31
C SER A 132 42.95 -7.42 29.14
N THR A 133 43.35 -6.95 30.31
CA THR A 133 42.59 -6.17 31.29
C THR A 133 42.27 -4.74 30.80
N ALA A 134 41.03 -4.29 30.95
CA ALA A 134 40.67 -2.89 31.26
C ALA A 134 39.18 -2.78 31.68
N GLU A 135 39.00 -2.55 32.98
CA GLU A 135 37.99 -1.80 33.78
C GLU A 135 36.54 -1.49 33.30
N ASP A 136 35.65 -1.64 34.31
CA ASP A 136 34.37 -0.98 34.63
C ASP A 136 33.06 -1.26 33.85
N ASP A 137 32.08 -1.89 34.53
CA ASP A 137 30.71 -1.39 34.84
C ASP A 137 29.74 -2.57 35.22
N PRO A 138 28.83 -2.46 36.22
CA PRO A 138 28.24 -3.60 36.93
C PRO A 138 27.01 -4.18 36.23
N ARG A 139 27.12 -5.43 35.78
CA ARG A 139 26.01 -6.21 35.23
C ARG A 139 25.14 -6.81 36.32
N VAL A 140 23.99 -6.17 36.50
CA VAL A 140 22.64 -6.72 36.36
C VAL A 140 22.51 -8.26 36.37
N ASN A 141 21.65 -8.70 37.28
CA ASN A 141 21.22 -10.07 37.58
C ASN A 141 20.69 -10.85 36.36
N GLU A 142 21.27 -12.03 36.09
CA GLU A 142 20.77 -13.04 35.15
C GLU A 142 19.67 -13.89 35.80
N ASN A 143 18.38 -13.55 35.61
CA ASN A 143 17.25 -14.49 35.52
C ASN A 143 15.91 -13.74 35.52
N THR A 144 15.45 -13.37 34.34
CA THR A 144 14.03 -13.27 33.89
C THR A 144 14.05 -12.53 32.56
N GLN A 145 14.15 -13.23 31.42
CA GLN A 145 13.94 -12.57 30.12
C GLN A 145 12.44 -12.39 29.90
N VAL A 146 11.96 -11.20 30.25
CA VAL A 146 10.56 -10.78 30.12
C VAL A 146 10.28 -10.46 28.65
N TYR A 147 9.14 -10.93 28.12
CA TYR A 147 8.61 -10.45 26.84
C TYR A 147 8.53 -8.93 26.87
N THR A 148 9.31 -8.26 26.03
CA THR A 148 9.37 -6.80 26.00
C THR A 148 8.84 -6.32 24.65
N ARG A 149 7.76 -5.55 24.70
CA ARG A 149 7.16 -4.82 23.58
C ARG A 149 7.46 -3.34 23.78
N ASN A 150 8.19 -2.74 22.85
CA ASN A 150 8.41 -1.29 22.83
C ASN A 150 8.17 -0.75 21.40
N GLU A 151 8.28 0.57 21.22
CA GLU A 151 8.04 1.24 19.94
C GLU A 151 8.91 0.73 18.77
N TYR A 152 10.04 0.09 19.07
CA TYR A 152 11.12 -0.21 18.12
C TYR A 152 11.36 -1.72 17.89
N SER A 153 10.97 -2.60 18.81
CA SER A 153 11.13 -4.06 18.67
C SER A 153 10.22 -4.89 19.58
N HIS A 154 9.88 -6.10 19.11
CA HIS A 154 9.29 -7.17 19.91
C HIS A 154 10.36 -8.25 20.08
N TYR A 155 10.85 -8.47 21.30
CA TYR A 155 11.72 -9.63 21.58
C TYR A 155 10.85 -10.80 22.05
N TRP A 156 10.84 -11.89 21.29
CA TRP A 156 10.15 -13.14 21.63
C TRP A 156 11.17 -14.19 22.06
N PRO A 157 11.22 -14.58 23.34
CA PRO A 157 11.98 -15.76 23.75
C PRO A 157 11.47 -16.99 22.99
N GLU A 158 12.38 -17.87 22.57
CA GLU A 158 12.04 -19.04 21.75
C GLU A 158 10.99 -19.95 22.42
N GLU A 159 11.06 -20.10 23.74
CA GLU A 159 10.08 -20.87 24.51
C GLU A 159 8.64 -20.37 24.33
N TYR A 160 8.47 -19.06 24.12
CA TYR A 160 7.15 -18.46 23.92
C TYR A 160 6.55 -18.83 22.56
N ILE A 161 7.38 -18.93 21.52
CA ILE A 161 6.96 -19.31 20.16
C ILE A 161 6.39 -20.73 20.19
N TRP A 162 7.11 -21.67 20.80
CA TRP A 162 6.68 -23.06 20.90
C TRP A 162 5.46 -23.24 21.79
N ARG A 163 5.30 -22.38 22.79
CA ARG A 163 4.09 -22.28 23.58
C ARG A 163 2.90 -21.81 22.73
N VAL A 164 3.04 -20.75 21.93
CA VAL A 164 1.99 -20.29 21.00
C VAL A 164 1.65 -21.39 19.98
N ALA A 165 2.64 -22.10 19.47
CA ALA A 165 2.44 -23.24 18.59
C ALA A 165 1.54 -24.31 19.23
N ALA A 166 1.76 -24.64 20.51
CA ALA A 166 0.91 -25.59 21.24
C ALA A 166 -0.52 -25.09 21.43
N LEU A 167 -0.72 -23.78 21.63
CA LEU A 167 -2.05 -23.17 21.72
C LEU A 167 -2.78 -23.22 20.36
N LYS A 168 -2.08 -22.90 19.27
CA LYS A 168 -2.61 -23.02 17.89
C LYS A 168 -2.96 -24.48 17.57
N ASP A 169 -2.09 -25.45 17.89
CA ASP A 169 -2.34 -26.88 17.69
C ASP A 169 -3.56 -27.40 18.47
N TRP A 170 -3.80 -26.88 19.68
CA TRP A 170 -5.00 -27.20 20.45
C TRP A 170 -6.26 -26.71 19.73
N ILE A 171 -6.24 -25.50 19.14
CA ILE A 171 -7.35 -24.96 18.33
C ILE A 171 -7.60 -25.83 17.10
N LEU A 172 -6.53 -26.28 16.40
CA LEU A 172 -6.67 -27.19 15.26
C LEU A 172 -7.37 -28.49 15.68
N SER A 173 -6.94 -29.07 16.80
CA SER A 173 -7.52 -30.31 17.34
C SER A 173 -9.00 -30.13 17.69
N TYR A 174 -9.34 -29.01 18.34
CA TYR A 174 -10.72 -28.66 18.68
C TYR A 174 -11.60 -28.48 17.43
N ALA A 175 -11.08 -27.84 16.38
CA ALA A 175 -11.81 -27.66 15.12
C ALA A 175 -12.19 -29.00 14.47
N ILE A 176 -11.27 -29.98 14.52
CA ILE A 176 -11.47 -31.33 14.01
C ILE A 176 -12.47 -32.11 14.88
N GLU A 177 -12.25 -32.14 16.20
CA GLU A 177 -13.07 -32.88 17.17
C GLU A 177 -14.54 -32.45 17.15
N GLU A 178 -14.79 -31.15 17.03
CA GLU A 178 -16.14 -30.56 17.00
C GLU A 178 -16.72 -30.48 15.59
N ALA A 179 -16.02 -31.04 14.60
CA ALA A 179 -16.44 -31.13 13.21
C ALA A 179 -16.85 -29.77 12.61
N PHE A 180 -15.97 -28.77 12.66
CA PHE A 180 -16.10 -27.54 11.87
C PHE A 180 -15.63 -27.74 10.42
N ASP A 181 -16.27 -27.05 9.48
CA ASP A 181 -15.96 -27.13 8.05
C ASP A 181 -14.76 -26.27 7.66
N ALA A 182 -14.51 -25.20 8.42
CA ALA A 182 -13.26 -24.47 8.36
C ALA A 182 -12.96 -23.78 9.71
N LEU A 183 -11.67 -23.52 9.93
CA LEU A 183 -11.14 -22.73 11.01
C LEU A 183 -10.59 -21.41 10.45
N PHE A 184 -11.05 -20.28 10.94
CA PHE A 184 -10.44 -18.97 10.73
C PHE A 184 -9.60 -18.61 11.96
N LEU A 185 -8.28 -18.84 11.84
CA LEU A 185 -7.29 -18.63 12.89
C LEU A 185 -6.72 -17.20 12.82
N LEU A 186 -6.82 -16.47 13.93
CA LEU A 186 -6.49 -15.05 14.00
C LEU A 186 -5.46 -14.76 15.09
N ASP A 187 -4.63 -13.76 14.86
CA ASP A 187 -3.92 -13.06 15.94
C ASP A 187 -4.81 -11.94 16.49
N SER A 188 -4.66 -11.66 17.78
CA SER A 188 -5.57 -10.80 18.55
C SER A 188 -5.25 -9.30 18.49
N ASP A 189 -4.26 -8.91 17.68
CA ASP A 189 -3.86 -7.53 17.35
C ASP A 189 -4.28 -7.11 15.93
N LEU A 190 -5.11 -7.91 15.26
CA LEU A 190 -5.66 -7.58 13.95
C LEU A 190 -7.03 -6.88 14.07
N VAL A 191 -7.36 -6.03 13.11
CA VAL A 191 -8.70 -5.46 12.94
C VAL A 191 -9.15 -5.83 11.54
N LEU A 192 -10.24 -6.58 11.45
CA LEU A 192 -10.72 -7.14 10.19
C LEU A 192 -11.69 -6.20 9.48
N HIS A 193 -11.71 -6.29 8.15
CA HIS A 193 -12.76 -5.72 7.34
C HIS A 193 -14.03 -6.59 7.48
N PRO A 194 -15.26 -6.02 7.50
CA PRO A 194 -16.47 -6.82 7.69
C PRO A 194 -16.66 -7.92 6.64
N ALA A 195 -16.29 -7.66 5.38
CA ALA A 195 -16.36 -8.63 4.29
C ALA A 195 -15.25 -9.71 4.31
N THR A 196 -14.28 -9.65 5.23
CA THR A 196 -13.09 -10.54 5.22
C THR A 196 -13.48 -12.02 5.22
N LEU A 197 -14.36 -12.45 6.14
CA LEU A 197 -14.68 -13.88 6.27
C LEU A 197 -15.38 -14.42 5.02
N THR A 198 -16.45 -13.74 4.58
CA THR A 198 -17.20 -14.10 3.38
C THR A 198 -16.30 -14.09 2.15
N GLN A 199 -15.41 -13.10 2.03
CA GLN A 199 -14.44 -13.06 0.96
C GLN A 199 -13.52 -14.27 0.96
N LEU A 200 -12.96 -14.69 2.10
CA LEU A 200 -12.08 -15.86 2.18
C LEU A 200 -12.80 -17.18 1.84
N LEU A 201 -14.08 -17.29 2.23
CA LEU A 201 -14.90 -18.46 1.98
C LEU A 201 -15.28 -18.63 0.50
N ASN A 202 -15.33 -17.55 -0.29
CA ASN A 202 -15.70 -17.58 -1.72
C ASN A 202 -14.74 -18.39 -2.64
N GLY A 203 -13.60 -18.88 -2.14
CA GLY A 203 -12.66 -19.70 -2.91
C GLY A 203 -12.65 -21.17 -2.52
N GLU A 204 -11.85 -21.97 -3.22
CA GLU A 204 -11.72 -23.42 -3.01
C GLU A 204 -10.41 -23.82 -2.29
N GLU A 205 -9.52 -22.86 -2.04
CA GLU A 205 -8.18 -23.09 -1.52
C GLU A 205 -8.21 -23.68 -0.11
N GLU A 206 -7.48 -24.74 0.16
CA GLU A 206 -7.56 -25.39 1.46
C GLU A 206 -7.00 -24.52 2.60
N ILE A 207 -5.98 -23.69 2.30
CA ILE A 207 -5.40 -22.70 3.22
C ILE A 207 -5.26 -21.36 2.50
N VAL A 208 -5.87 -20.33 3.06
CA VAL A 208 -5.78 -18.95 2.54
C VAL A 208 -5.67 -17.94 3.68
N ALA A 209 -4.64 -17.10 3.65
CA ALA A 209 -4.47 -15.98 4.57
C ALA A 209 -5.07 -14.69 3.99
N ASN A 210 -5.69 -13.88 4.83
CA ASN A 210 -6.02 -12.50 4.48
C ASN A 210 -4.78 -11.62 4.70
N LEU A 211 -4.36 -10.88 3.67
CA LEU A 211 -3.18 -10.03 3.71
C LEU A 211 -3.27 -9.00 4.85
N PHE A 212 -2.15 -8.70 5.49
CA PHE A 212 -1.99 -7.47 6.27
C PHE A 212 -0.57 -6.96 6.15
N TRP A 213 -0.41 -5.66 6.38
CA TRP A 213 0.85 -4.96 6.23
C TRP A 213 1.35 -4.51 7.60
N THR A 214 2.65 -4.65 7.83
CA THR A 214 3.28 -4.29 9.10
C THR A 214 4.45 -3.36 8.87
N ARG A 215 4.48 -2.23 9.57
CA ARG A 215 5.67 -1.39 9.67
C ARG A 215 6.41 -1.72 10.97
N TRP A 216 7.43 -2.57 10.91
CA TRP A 216 8.15 -3.03 12.12
C TRP A 216 8.90 -1.91 12.84
N GLN A 217 9.40 -0.92 12.09
CA GLN A 217 10.11 0.24 12.65
C GLN A 217 9.49 1.54 12.14
N PRO A 218 9.33 2.57 12.98
CA PRO A 218 8.87 3.89 12.51
C PRO A 218 9.74 4.41 11.36
N GLY A 219 9.10 4.91 10.30
CA GLY A 219 9.79 5.46 9.12
C GLY A 219 10.25 4.42 8.07
N THR A 220 10.05 3.12 8.29
CA THR A 220 10.35 2.09 7.26
C THR A 220 9.14 1.75 6.39
N ILE A 221 9.40 1.06 5.28
CA ILE A 221 8.36 0.53 4.40
C ILE A 221 7.52 -0.52 5.13
N GLU A 222 6.25 -0.62 4.74
CA GLU A 222 5.38 -1.69 5.20
C GLU A 222 5.75 -3.02 4.54
N MET A 223 5.78 -4.08 5.33
CA MET A 223 6.10 -5.45 4.89
C MET A 223 4.88 -6.37 5.05
N PRO A 224 4.63 -7.29 4.11
CA PRO A 224 3.45 -8.16 4.13
C PRO A 224 3.72 -9.37 5.00
N GLN A 225 2.74 -9.92 5.72
CA GLN A 225 2.99 -11.10 6.56
C GLN A 225 3.28 -12.40 5.78
N VAL A 226 3.27 -12.37 4.45
CA VAL A 226 3.45 -13.53 3.57
C VAL A 226 4.77 -13.45 2.82
N TRP A 227 5.31 -14.60 2.44
CA TRP A 227 6.59 -14.70 1.74
C TRP A 227 6.60 -15.84 0.73
N LEU A 228 7.61 -15.86 -0.13
CA LEU A 228 7.75 -16.87 -1.18
C LEU A 228 8.54 -18.09 -0.71
N ARG A 229 9.63 -17.93 0.05
CA ARG A 229 10.50 -19.06 0.47
C ARG A 229 11.24 -18.80 1.78
N ASP A 230 11.73 -19.87 2.40
CA ASP A 230 12.69 -19.88 3.50
C ASP A 230 12.34 -18.94 4.67
N GLU A 231 13.31 -18.16 5.15
CA GLU A 231 13.21 -17.40 6.38
C GLU A 231 12.44 -16.08 6.25
N TYR A 232 12.13 -15.62 5.02
CA TYR A 232 11.16 -14.57 4.64
C TYR A 232 11.53 -13.98 3.25
N THR A 233 11.83 -14.83 2.27
CA THR A 233 12.28 -14.40 0.94
C THR A 233 11.10 -13.89 0.13
N LEU A 234 11.21 -12.67 -0.42
CA LEU A 234 10.16 -11.99 -1.19
C LEU A 234 10.36 -12.03 -2.70
N TYR A 235 11.39 -12.71 -3.18
CA TYR A 235 11.70 -12.85 -4.61
C TYR A 235 11.71 -14.32 -5.03
N GLU A 236 11.45 -14.56 -6.32
CA GLU A 236 11.61 -15.88 -6.91
C GLU A 236 13.07 -16.09 -7.34
N GLU A 237 13.61 -17.27 -7.04
CA GLU A 237 14.95 -17.69 -7.43
C GLU A 237 14.90 -19.17 -7.85
N SER A 238 15.36 -19.50 -9.05
CA SER A 238 15.43 -20.90 -9.49
C SER A 238 16.61 -21.63 -8.84
N ARG A 239 16.55 -22.97 -8.78
CA ARG A 239 17.66 -23.76 -8.24
C ARG A 239 18.93 -23.50 -9.06
N ASN A 240 19.99 -23.03 -8.39
CA ASN A 240 21.28 -22.62 -8.98
C ASN A 240 21.25 -21.30 -9.76
N GLU A 241 20.16 -20.54 -9.74
CA GLU A 241 20.17 -19.15 -10.21
C GLU A 241 21.00 -18.31 -9.24
N GLN A 242 21.85 -17.42 -9.78
CA GLN A 242 22.59 -16.46 -8.98
C GLN A 242 22.05 -15.07 -9.29
N LEU A 243 21.30 -14.51 -8.35
CA LEU A 243 20.73 -13.17 -8.47
C LEU A 243 21.68 -12.13 -7.89
N THR A 244 21.86 -11.03 -8.62
CA THR A 244 22.47 -9.82 -8.07
C THR A 244 21.54 -9.20 -7.01
N GLU A 245 22.09 -8.38 -6.11
CA GLU A 245 21.27 -7.70 -5.10
C GLU A 245 20.21 -6.78 -5.73
N GLU A 246 20.54 -6.11 -6.83
CA GLU A 246 19.61 -5.29 -7.60
C GLU A 246 18.43 -6.11 -8.14
N GLU A 247 18.70 -7.33 -8.64
CA GLU A 247 17.66 -8.21 -9.16
C GLU A 247 16.77 -8.77 -8.05
N LYS A 248 17.34 -9.11 -6.88
CA LYS A 248 16.57 -9.49 -5.69
C LYS A 248 15.65 -8.36 -5.23
N GLN A 249 16.15 -7.12 -5.19
CA GLN A 249 15.35 -5.95 -4.83
C GLN A 249 14.22 -5.71 -5.82
N ARG A 250 14.51 -5.79 -7.13
CA ARG A 250 13.52 -5.62 -8.20
C ARG A 250 12.41 -6.66 -8.11
N ARG A 251 12.77 -7.94 -8.00
CA ARG A 251 11.80 -9.05 -7.87
C ARG A 251 10.99 -8.97 -6.58
N SER A 252 11.62 -8.55 -5.47
CA SER A 252 10.90 -8.28 -4.22
C SER A 252 9.88 -7.17 -4.38
N ALA A 253 10.25 -6.06 -5.05
CA ALA A 253 9.33 -4.97 -5.35
C ALA A 253 8.18 -5.43 -6.27
N ASP A 254 8.45 -6.30 -7.25
CA ASP A 254 7.42 -6.92 -8.10
C ASP A 254 6.41 -7.74 -7.29
N PHE A 255 6.89 -8.59 -6.37
CA PHE A 255 6.03 -9.35 -5.48
C PHE A 255 5.18 -8.44 -4.59
N MET A 256 5.78 -7.41 -4.01
CA MET A 256 5.08 -6.42 -3.19
C MET A 256 3.99 -5.66 -3.97
N ARG A 257 4.29 -5.25 -5.20
CA ARG A 257 3.31 -4.60 -6.10
C ARG A 257 2.16 -5.55 -6.46
N ARG A 258 2.45 -6.83 -6.68
CA ARG A 258 1.43 -7.85 -6.93
C ARG A 258 0.48 -7.98 -5.73
N LEU A 259 1.00 -8.00 -4.51
CA LEU A 259 0.17 -8.08 -3.29
C LEU A 259 -0.71 -6.84 -3.04
N ARG A 260 -0.38 -5.67 -3.63
CA ARG A 260 -1.22 -4.47 -3.56
C ARG A 260 -2.41 -4.49 -4.52
N LYS A 261 -2.43 -5.40 -5.50
CA LYS A 261 -3.56 -5.59 -6.41
C LYS A 261 -4.53 -6.61 -5.82
N LYS A 262 -5.84 -6.27 -5.80
CA LYS A 262 -6.91 -7.18 -5.34
C LYS A 262 -6.87 -8.48 -6.14
N GLY A 263 -6.78 -9.59 -5.43
CA GLY A 263 -6.66 -10.90 -6.03
C GLY A 263 -6.31 -11.97 -5.01
N ARG A 264 -6.09 -13.18 -5.52
CA ARG A 264 -5.60 -14.32 -4.77
C ARG A 264 -4.31 -14.83 -5.39
N TYR A 265 -3.31 -15.07 -4.57
CA TYR A 265 -1.97 -15.42 -5.03
C TYR A 265 -1.43 -16.59 -4.24
N GLU A 266 -0.83 -17.57 -4.93
CA GLU A 266 -0.05 -18.63 -4.30
C GLU A 266 1.21 -18.01 -3.65
N VAL A 267 1.52 -18.44 -2.42
CA VAL A 267 2.68 -18.01 -1.63
C VAL A 267 3.37 -19.24 -1.04
N GLY A 268 4.63 -19.11 -0.62
CA GLY A 268 5.34 -20.23 0.03
C GLY A 268 5.24 -20.23 1.55
N GLY A 269 4.87 -19.10 2.14
CA GLY A 269 4.54 -19.03 3.55
C GLY A 269 3.60 -17.89 3.90
N LEU A 270 2.87 -18.10 4.99
CA LEU A 270 1.84 -17.22 5.53
C LEU A 270 1.82 -17.34 7.05
N GLY A 271 1.24 -16.34 7.71
CA GLY A 271 1.13 -16.29 9.17
C GLY A 271 -0.31 -16.20 9.65
N ALA A 272 -0.57 -15.31 10.59
CA ALA A 272 -1.90 -15.03 11.12
C ALA A 272 -2.93 -14.62 10.06
N CYS A 273 -4.20 -14.53 10.50
CA CYS A 273 -5.34 -14.20 9.65
C CYS A 273 -5.63 -15.26 8.58
N THR A 274 -5.65 -16.53 8.99
CA THR A 274 -5.63 -17.68 8.06
C THR A 274 -6.87 -18.55 8.19
N LEU A 275 -7.58 -18.72 7.06
CA LEU A 275 -8.67 -19.67 6.91
C LEU A 275 -8.09 -21.03 6.48
N ILE A 276 -8.40 -22.07 7.26
CA ILE A 276 -7.96 -23.46 7.07
C ILE A 276 -9.21 -24.31 6.93
N ARG A 277 -9.46 -24.84 5.74
CA ARG A 277 -10.60 -25.74 5.48
C ARG A 277 -10.36 -27.10 6.12
N ARG A 278 -11.45 -27.81 6.42
CA ARG A 278 -11.44 -29.17 6.98
C ARG A 278 -10.50 -30.10 6.23
N SER A 279 -10.44 -30.05 4.91
CA SER A 279 -9.57 -30.91 4.11
C SER A 279 -8.09 -30.75 4.45
N ALA A 280 -7.62 -29.53 4.77
CA ALA A 280 -6.26 -29.29 5.26
C ALA A 280 -6.10 -29.74 6.72
N LEU A 281 -7.09 -29.50 7.57
CA LEU A 281 -7.07 -29.95 8.98
C LEU A 281 -6.91 -31.47 9.07
N GLU A 282 -7.67 -32.22 8.28
CA GLU A 282 -7.67 -33.70 8.26
C GLU A 282 -6.38 -34.29 7.67
N LYS A 283 -5.61 -33.52 6.87
CA LYS A 283 -4.26 -33.89 6.42
C LYS A 283 -3.21 -33.82 7.54
N GLY A 284 -3.53 -33.19 8.68
CA GLY A 284 -2.63 -33.13 9.83
C GLY A 284 -1.64 -31.96 9.80
N VAL A 285 -2.04 -30.83 9.21
CA VAL A 285 -1.31 -29.57 9.38
C VAL A 285 -1.23 -29.19 10.86
N ARG A 286 -0.10 -28.61 11.28
CA ARG A 286 0.13 -28.19 12.67
C ARG A 286 1.30 -27.22 12.77
N PHE A 287 1.38 -26.47 13.87
CA PHE A 287 2.40 -25.45 14.17
C PHE A 287 3.58 -26.00 14.97
N ALA A 288 3.47 -27.21 15.53
CA ALA A 288 4.56 -27.84 16.27
C ALA A 288 5.89 -27.86 15.49
N ARG A 289 6.99 -27.72 16.24
CA ARG A 289 8.37 -27.77 15.75
C ARG A 289 8.61 -29.04 14.92
N ILE A 290 9.31 -28.86 13.80
CA ILE A 290 9.98 -29.90 13.03
C ILE A 290 11.43 -29.88 13.48
N GLU A 291 11.86 -30.91 14.21
CA GLU A 291 13.13 -30.91 14.95
C GLU A 291 14.37 -30.71 14.06
N ASN A 292 14.33 -31.19 12.81
CA ASN A 292 15.44 -31.08 11.87
C ASN A 292 15.41 -29.79 11.02
N LEU A 293 14.52 -28.82 11.31
CA LEU A 293 14.50 -27.51 10.66
C LEU A 293 15.01 -26.43 11.61
N THR A 294 15.91 -25.60 11.11
CA THR A 294 16.47 -24.43 11.83
C THR A 294 15.65 -23.16 11.66
N LEU A 295 14.52 -23.22 10.95
CA LEU A 295 13.64 -22.07 10.74
C LEU A 295 13.04 -21.58 12.06
N TRP A 296 13.14 -20.29 12.32
CA TRP A 296 12.56 -19.65 13.50
C TRP A 296 11.07 -19.32 13.28
N GLY A 297 10.22 -19.44 14.31
CA GLY A 297 8.80 -19.09 14.24
C GLY A 297 7.89 -20.25 13.81
N GLU A 298 6.78 -20.43 14.53
CA GLU A 298 5.85 -21.56 14.38
C GLU A 298 5.10 -21.56 13.05
N ASP A 299 4.80 -20.39 12.49
CA ASP A 299 4.10 -20.25 11.21
C ASP A 299 4.94 -20.84 10.06
N ARG A 300 6.28 -20.76 10.12
CA ARG A 300 7.17 -21.37 9.12
C ARG A 300 7.07 -22.90 9.15
N HIS A 301 7.02 -23.49 10.36
CA HIS A 301 6.86 -24.94 10.53
C HIS A 301 5.49 -25.42 10.05
N PHE A 302 4.44 -24.63 10.27
CA PHE A 302 3.12 -24.87 9.69
C PHE A 302 3.15 -24.88 8.16
N CYS A 303 3.76 -23.87 7.53
CA CYS A 303 3.83 -23.73 6.08
C CYS A 303 4.62 -24.88 5.43
N VAL A 304 5.79 -25.22 5.97
CA VAL A 304 6.60 -26.34 5.46
C VAL A 304 5.83 -27.66 5.55
N ARG A 305 5.12 -27.88 6.67
CA ARG A 305 4.31 -29.10 6.84
C ARG A 305 3.13 -29.15 5.88
N ALA A 306 2.42 -28.04 5.69
CA ALA A 306 1.31 -27.96 4.74
C ALA A 306 1.78 -28.29 3.32
N GLN A 307 2.89 -27.70 2.88
CA GLN A 307 3.49 -27.97 1.57
C GLN A 307 3.94 -29.43 1.44
N ALA A 308 4.56 -30.01 2.47
CA ALA A 308 4.95 -31.43 2.49
C ALA A 308 3.74 -32.39 2.42
N LEU A 309 2.57 -31.96 2.88
CA LEU A 309 1.29 -32.68 2.78
C LEU A 309 0.54 -32.41 1.47
N GLY A 310 1.14 -31.67 0.53
CA GLY A 310 0.54 -31.32 -0.76
C GLY A 310 -0.56 -30.26 -0.65
N VAL A 311 -0.57 -29.46 0.42
CA VAL A 311 -1.51 -28.35 0.61
C VAL A 311 -0.85 -27.05 0.16
N LYS A 312 -1.44 -26.42 -0.85
CA LYS A 312 -0.99 -25.11 -1.35
C LYS A 312 -1.41 -23.99 -0.40
N LEU A 313 -0.57 -22.96 -0.32
CA LEU A 313 -0.79 -21.79 0.51
C LEU A 313 -1.12 -20.60 -0.38
N HIS A 314 -2.18 -19.87 -0.02
CA HIS A 314 -2.62 -18.69 -0.76
C HIS A 314 -2.78 -17.48 0.15
N VAL A 315 -2.72 -16.30 -0.45
CA VAL A 315 -3.07 -15.03 0.19
C VAL A 315 -4.18 -14.34 -0.60
N ASP A 316 -5.20 -13.83 0.08
CA ASP A 316 -6.24 -12.96 -0.46
C ASP A 316 -5.97 -11.51 -0.07
N THR A 317 -5.98 -10.63 -1.07
CA THR A 317 -5.61 -9.21 -0.94
C THR A 317 -6.79 -8.25 -1.10
N HIS A 318 -8.03 -8.74 -1.16
CA HIS A 318 -9.21 -7.91 -1.43
C HIS A 318 -9.51 -6.92 -0.30
N TYR A 319 -9.39 -7.39 0.94
CA TYR A 319 -9.67 -6.63 2.14
C TYR A 319 -8.57 -6.82 3.18
N PRO A 320 -7.38 -6.24 2.99
CA PRO A 320 -6.28 -6.46 3.91
C PRO A 320 -6.65 -6.03 5.33
N ALA A 321 -6.35 -6.87 6.33
CA ALA A 321 -6.57 -6.53 7.73
C ALA A 321 -5.61 -5.43 8.19
N TYR A 322 -6.05 -4.66 9.18
CA TYR A 322 -5.21 -3.66 9.83
C TYR A 322 -4.50 -4.27 11.03
N HIS A 323 -3.18 -4.12 11.10
CA HIS A 323 -2.37 -4.71 12.17
C HIS A 323 -1.95 -3.64 13.18
N ILE A 324 -2.34 -3.84 14.45
CA ILE A 324 -1.97 -2.99 15.58
C ILE A 324 -0.64 -3.49 16.15
N TYR A 325 0.45 -3.22 15.44
CA TYR A 325 1.78 -3.69 15.82
C TYR A 325 2.32 -2.96 17.06
N ARG A 326 1.93 -1.71 17.30
CA ARG A 326 2.23 -0.92 18.51
C ARG A 326 1.03 -0.11 18.96
N ASP A 327 1.07 0.42 20.19
CA ASP A 327 -0.07 1.15 20.77
C ASP A 327 -0.41 2.42 19.96
N SER A 328 0.58 3.08 19.34
CA SER A 328 0.35 4.24 18.46
C SER A 328 -0.39 3.90 17.16
N ASP A 329 -0.46 2.62 16.76
CA ASP A 329 -1.27 2.21 15.61
C ASP A 329 -2.78 2.21 15.96
N LEU A 330 -3.17 2.31 17.24
CA LEU A 330 -4.57 2.39 17.64
C LEU A 330 -5.28 3.62 17.05
N ASP A 331 -4.55 4.71 16.80
CA ASP A 331 -5.10 5.93 16.21
C ASP A 331 -5.62 5.69 14.78
N GLY A 332 -5.02 4.74 14.06
CA GLY A 332 -5.43 4.37 12.70
C GLY A 332 -6.67 3.48 12.63
N VAL A 333 -7.06 2.83 13.74
CA VAL A 333 -8.18 1.86 13.77
C VAL A 333 -9.50 2.53 13.37
N THR A 334 -9.76 3.75 13.85
CA THR A 334 -11.00 4.46 13.52
C THR A 334 -11.10 4.75 12.03
N ALA A 335 -10.00 5.21 11.42
CA ALA A 335 -9.95 5.48 9.99
C ALA A 335 -10.13 4.20 9.17
N PHE A 336 -9.52 3.09 9.60
CA PHE A 336 -9.72 1.78 8.98
C PHE A 336 -11.17 1.29 9.06
N LEU A 337 -11.81 1.37 10.23
CA LEU A 337 -13.21 0.93 10.37
C LEU A 337 -14.18 1.81 9.57
N GLN A 338 -13.90 3.10 9.45
CA GLN A 338 -14.69 4.02 8.62
C GLN A 338 -14.57 3.68 7.13
N SER A 339 -13.36 3.39 6.63
CA SER A 339 -13.18 2.97 5.24
C SER A 339 -13.81 1.59 4.99
N ALA A 340 -13.73 0.67 5.95
CA ALA A 340 -14.31 -0.65 5.87
C ALA A 340 -15.85 -0.64 5.87
N SER A 341 -16.47 0.26 6.65
CA SER A 341 -17.94 0.37 6.74
C SER A 341 -18.58 0.93 5.45
N LYS A 342 -17.83 1.68 4.63
CA LYS A 342 -18.31 2.13 3.30
C LYS A 342 -18.50 0.97 2.31
N HIS A 343 -17.92 -0.20 2.57
CA HIS A 343 -17.90 -1.35 1.66
C HIS A 343 -18.94 -2.44 1.99
N THR A 344 -19.79 -2.25 3.01
CA THR A 344 -20.55 -3.36 3.66
C THR A 344 -22.05 -3.17 3.67
N GLY A 345 -22.59 -2.25 2.86
CA GLY A 345 -24.01 -2.24 2.51
C GLY A 345 -24.26 -3.24 1.38
N GLU A 346 -24.89 -4.38 1.69
CA GLU A 346 -25.31 -5.36 0.69
C GLU A 346 -26.40 -4.80 -0.24
N GLY A 347 -26.29 -5.15 -1.53
CA GLY A 347 -27.39 -5.13 -2.48
C GLY A 347 -27.43 -3.94 -3.43
N THR A 348 -26.93 -4.15 -4.65
CA THR A 348 -27.26 -3.37 -5.86
C THR A 348 -27.09 -1.85 -5.80
N GLU A 349 -25.85 -1.38 -5.87
CA GLU A 349 -25.44 -0.25 -6.71
C GLU A 349 -23.91 -0.31 -6.81
N GLY A 350 -23.36 -0.09 -8.01
CA GLY A 350 -21.92 -0.24 -8.25
C GLY A 350 -21.10 0.54 -7.23
N SER A 351 -19.89 0.08 -6.95
CA SER A 351 -18.89 0.92 -6.27
C SER A 351 -18.97 2.32 -6.89
N LYS A 352 -19.48 3.28 -6.11
CA LYS A 352 -18.92 4.59 -5.76
C LYS A 352 -17.58 5.03 -6.34
N HIS A 353 -17.18 4.51 -7.50
CA HIS A 353 -15.91 4.77 -8.11
C HIS A 353 -15.99 6.22 -8.57
N ILE A 354 -15.33 7.12 -7.82
CA ILE A 354 -15.31 8.55 -8.15
C ILE A 354 -14.78 8.67 -9.56
N LEU A 355 -15.67 9.03 -10.48
CA LEU A 355 -15.34 9.14 -11.89
C LEU A 355 -14.50 10.40 -12.11
N ILE A 356 -13.34 10.25 -12.74
CA ILE A 356 -12.45 11.35 -13.09
C ILE A 356 -12.48 11.56 -14.59
N SER A 357 -12.86 12.78 -15.01
CA SER A 357 -12.75 13.25 -16.39
C SER A 357 -11.44 14.01 -16.59
N LEU A 358 -10.57 13.51 -17.45
CA LEU A 358 -9.46 14.29 -17.97
C LEU A 358 -9.97 15.26 -19.05
N CYS A 359 -9.81 16.55 -18.84
CA CYS A 359 -10.15 17.60 -19.80
C CYS A 359 -8.87 18.28 -20.30
N MET A 360 -8.69 18.27 -21.61
CA MET A 360 -7.53 18.86 -22.28
C MET A 360 -7.97 19.73 -23.44
N ILE A 361 -7.24 20.81 -23.69
CA ILE A 361 -7.27 21.52 -24.97
C ILE A 361 -6.00 21.15 -25.74
N VAL A 362 -6.12 20.84 -27.02
CA VAL A 362 -4.97 20.40 -27.84
C VAL A 362 -4.91 21.15 -29.16
N LYS A 363 -3.68 21.31 -29.66
CA LYS A 363 -3.40 21.76 -31.03
C LYS A 363 -2.00 21.32 -31.45
N ASN A 364 -1.92 20.44 -32.43
CA ASN A 364 -0.65 19.97 -32.99
C ASN A 364 0.31 19.41 -31.91
N GLU A 365 -0.11 18.33 -31.27
CA GLU A 365 0.54 17.65 -30.14
C GLU A 365 0.98 16.22 -30.47
N GLU A 366 1.21 15.88 -31.75
CA GLU A 366 1.53 14.49 -32.14
C GLU A 366 2.78 13.90 -31.47
N LYS A 367 3.69 14.74 -30.98
CA LYS A 367 4.92 14.32 -30.29
C LYS A 367 4.74 14.04 -28.80
N SER A 368 3.75 14.69 -28.17
CA SER A 368 3.63 14.73 -26.71
C SER A 368 2.38 14.00 -26.21
N LEU A 369 1.30 14.03 -26.99
CA LEU A 369 -0.03 13.57 -26.55
C LEU A 369 -0.02 12.12 -26.05
N ALA A 370 0.59 11.19 -26.79
CA ALA A 370 0.63 9.78 -26.41
C ALA A 370 1.26 9.57 -25.02
N ARG A 371 2.41 10.22 -24.76
CA ARG A 371 3.11 10.17 -23.47
C ARG A 371 2.24 10.72 -22.33
N CYS A 372 1.52 11.81 -22.58
CA CYS A 372 0.60 12.38 -21.61
C CYS A 372 -0.53 11.38 -21.28
N LEU A 373 -1.22 10.88 -22.31
CA LEU A 373 -2.36 9.96 -22.16
C LEU A 373 -1.96 8.63 -21.53
N ASP A 374 -0.77 8.10 -21.84
CA ASP A 374 -0.23 6.91 -21.19
C ASP A 374 -0.11 7.10 -19.67
N SER A 375 0.32 8.29 -19.22
CA SER A 375 0.53 8.56 -17.78
C SER A 375 -0.75 8.66 -16.96
N VAL A 376 -1.90 8.79 -17.61
CA VAL A 376 -3.22 8.98 -16.98
C VAL A 376 -4.21 7.87 -17.32
N ARG A 377 -3.81 6.86 -18.09
CA ARG A 377 -4.67 5.75 -18.54
C ARG A 377 -5.35 5.00 -17.41
N GLU A 378 -4.68 4.86 -16.26
CA GLU A 378 -5.23 4.20 -15.07
C GLU A 378 -5.98 5.17 -14.13
N ILE A 379 -5.86 6.48 -14.36
CA ILE A 379 -6.41 7.54 -13.50
C ILE A 379 -7.74 8.08 -14.05
N ALA A 380 -7.82 8.31 -15.37
CA ALA A 380 -8.97 8.93 -16.00
C ALA A 380 -9.96 7.86 -16.49
N ASP A 381 -11.22 7.98 -16.04
CA ASP A 381 -12.32 7.10 -16.50
C ASP A 381 -12.93 7.64 -17.79
N GLU A 382 -12.86 8.96 -17.97
CA GLU A 382 -13.25 9.67 -19.18
C GLU A 382 -12.10 10.56 -19.64
N ILE A 383 -11.83 10.60 -20.95
CA ILE A 383 -10.88 11.52 -21.55
C ILE A 383 -11.60 12.38 -22.59
N VAL A 384 -11.67 13.69 -22.32
CA VAL A 384 -12.21 14.71 -23.21
C VAL A 384 -11.05 15.53 -23.77
N ILE A 385 -10.89 15.45 -25.08
CA ILE A 385 -9.91 16.24 -25.83
C ILE A 385 -10.66 17.26 -26.68
N VAL A 386 -10.50 18.54 -26.33
CA VAL A 386 -10.98 19.66 -27.13
C VAL A 386 -9.90 20.04 -28.14
N ASP A 387 -10.11 19.68 -29.41
CA ASP A 387 -9.20 20.03 -30.49
C ASP A 387 -9.53 21.42 -31.05
N THR A 388 -8.54 22.31 -31.01
CA THR A 388 -8.67 23.71 -31.46
C THR A 388 -8.17 23.93 -32.89
N GLY A 389 -8.13 22.86 -33.68
CA GLY A 389 -7.80 22.87 -35.10
C GLY A 389 -6.42 22.27 -35.39
N SER A 390 -6.17 21.05 -34.94
CA SER A 390 -4.96 20.29 -35.27
C SER A 390 -4.92 19.89 -36.75
N THR A 391 -3.72 19.95 -37.33
CA THR A 391 -3.44 19.61 -38.74
C THR A 391 -2.42 18.47 -38.88
N ASP A 392 -1.90 17.97 -37.76
CA ASP A 392 -0.99 16.82 -37.68
C ASP A 392 -1.74 15.56 -37.21
N ARG A 393 -1.00 14.52 -36.80
CA ARG A 393 -1.59 13.23 -36.37
C ARG A 393 -2.17 13.26 -34.94
N THR A 394 -2.32 14.41 -34.31
CA THR A 394 -2.88 14.53 -32.94
C THR A 394 -4.23 13.81 -32.81
N ARG A 395 -5.12 14.01 -33.79
CA ARG A 395 -6.45 13.38 -33.77
C ARG A 395 -6.39 11.87 -33.97
N GLU A 396 -5.43 11.38 -34.74
CA GLU A 396 -5.23 9.95 -34.96
C GLU A 396 -4.77 9.30 -33.65
N ILE A 397 -3.75 9.89 -33.01
CA ILE A 397 -3.24 9.43 -31.72
C ILE A 397 -4.35 9.43 -30.66
N ALA A 398 -5.12 10.52 -30.55
CA ALA A 398 -6.21 10.61 -29.58
C ALA A 398 -7.27 9.50 -29.72
N LYS A 399 -7.53 9.02 -30.96
CA LYS A 399 -8.51 7.94 -31.21
C LYS A 399 -8.05 6.61 -30.62
N ASP A 400 -6.75 6.34 -30.58
CA ASP A 400 -6.19 5.08 -30.05
C ASP A 400 -6.38 4.94 -28.54
N TYR A 401 -6.69 6.04 -27.84
CA TYR A 401 -6.89 6.09 -26.38
C TYR A 401 -8.37 6.10 -25.96
N ASN A 402 -9.29 5.81 -26.89
CA ASN A 402 -10.74 5.84 -26.63
C ASN A 402 -11.23 7.18 -26.06
N CYS A 403 -10.59 8.28 -26.48
CA CYS A 403 -10.94 9.63 -26.04
C CYS A 403 -12.17 10.15 -26.80
N ARG A 404 -12.97 10.98 -26.13
CA ARG A 404 -13.97 11.82 -26.80
C ARG A 404 -13.30 13.09 -27.31
N ILE A 405 -13.16 13.18 -28.63
CA ILE A 405 -12.59 14.35 -29.30
C ILE A 405 -13.73 15.30 -29.68
N VAL A 406 -13.66 16.55 -29.22
CA VAL A 406 -14.67 17.58 -29.50
C VAL A 406 -13.99 18.75 -30.21
N ASP A 407 -14.58 19.18 -31.32
CA ASP A 407 -14.07 20.34 -32.07
C ASP A 407 -14.46 21.65 -31.38
N TYR A 408 -13.49 22.52 -31.19
CA TYR A 408 -13.72 23.89 -30.73
C TYR A 408 -13.09 24.89 -31.70
N ALA A 409 -13.93 25.75 -32.29
CA ALA A 409 -13.45 26.83 -33.13
C ALA A 409 -12.59 27.78 -32.30
N TRP A 410 -11.30 27.88 -32.61
CA TRP A 410 -10.35 28.72 -31.88
C TRP A 410 -10.76 30.20 -31.94
N LYS A 411 -10.91 30.83 -30.77
CA LYS A 411 -11.33 32.25 -30.61
C LYS A 411 -10.26 33.13 -29.97
N ASP A 412 -9.00 32.72 -30.03
CA ASP A 412 -7.89 33.42 -29.36
C ASP A 412 -8.06 33.58 -27.84
N HIS A 413 -8.74 32.61 -27.21
CA HIS A 413 -9.02 32.63 -25.77
C HIS A 413 -8.88 31.22 -25.17
N PHE A 414 -7.79 30.95 -24.45
CA PHE A 414 -7.55 29.66 -23.80
C PHE A 414 -8.57 29.38 -22.69
N GLY A 415 -8.93 30.38 -21.88
CA GLY A 415 -9.94 30.23 -20.81
C GLY A 415 -11.27 29.68 -21.34
N ASP A 416 -11.86 30.30 -22.36
CA ASP A 416 -13.04 29.79 -23.07
C ASP A 416 -12.89 28.35 -23.57
N ALA A 417 -11.76 28.01 -24.19
CA ALA A 417 -11.52 26.65 -24.66
C ALA A 417 -11.46 25.63 -23.50
N ARG A 418 -10.84 26.00 -22.37
CA ARG A 418 -10.80 25.15 -21.17
C ARG A 418 -12.16 25.06 -20.47
N ASN A 419 -12.91 26.15 -20.39
CA ASN A 419 -14.28 26.14 -19.87
C ASN A 419 -15.19 25.27 -20.75
N PHE A 420 -15.03 25.34 -22.07
CA PHE A 420 -15.71 24.44 -22.98
C PHE A 420 -15.30 22.99 -22.71
N ALA A 421 -14.01 22.68 -22.53
CA ALA A 421 -13.58 21.33 -22.14
C ALA A 421 -14.21 20.86 -20.82
N PHE A 422 -14.22 21.71 -19.79
CA PHE A 422 -14.85 21.42 -18.49
C PHE A 422 -16.35 21.15 -18.63
N SER A 423 -17.04 21.88 -19.52
CA SER A 423 -18.47 21.69 -19.77
C SER A 423 -18.82 20.33 -20.38
N GLN A 424 -17.85 19.66 -21.00
CA GLN A 424 -18.07 18.33 -21.57
C GLN A 424 -17.93 17.23 -20.50
N ALA A 425 -17.20 17.45 -19.41
CA ALA A 425 -16.91 16.43 -18.41
C ALA A 425 -18.17 15.85 -17.75
N GLU A 426 -18.22 14.52 -17.62
CA GLU A 426 -19.32 13.81 -16.96
C GLU A 426 -18.94 13.29 -15.57
N GLY A 427 -17.64 13.07 -15.32
CA GLY A 427 -17.08 12.59 -14.07
C GLY A 427 -17.29 13.53 -12.88
N GLU A 428 -17.23 13.00 -11.67
CA GLU A 428 -17.41 13.76 -10.42
C GLU A 428 -16.26 14.76 -10.18
N TYR A 429 -15.05 14.41 -10.64
CA TYR A 429 -13.90 15.30 -10.64
C TYR A 429 -13.38 15.54 -12.06
N ILE A 430 -12.82 16.73 -12.27
CA ILE A 430 -12.13 17.12 -13.48
C ILE A 430 -10.64 17.20 -13.19
N LEU A 431 -9.87 16.37 -13.89
CA LEU A 431 -8.42 16.51 -14.02
C LEU A 431 -8.12 17.33 -15.26
N TRP A 432 -7.17 18.26 -15.21
CA TRP A 432 -6.73 18.97 -16.40
C TRP A 432 -5.21 18.96 -16.55
N LEU A 433 -4.78 18.72 -17.80
CA LEU A 433 -3.39 18.64 -18.20
C LEU A 433 -3.18 19.34 -19.54
N ASP A 434 -1.99 19.86 -19.75
CA ASP A 434 -1.50 20.22 -21.08
C ASP A 434 -0.94 18.96 -21.76
N ALA A 435 -0.90 18.91 -23.09
CA ALA A 435 -0.49 17.70 -23.81
C ALA A 435 0.99 17.32 -23.64
N ASP A 436 1.80 18.25 -23.12
CA ASP A 436 3.20 18.06 -22.74
C ASP A 436 3.41 17.85 -21.24
N ASP A 437 2.32 17.73 -20.46
CA ASP A 437 2.36 17.32 -19.07
C ASP A 437 2.39 15.79 -18.93
N VAL A 438 3.08 15.29 -17.91
CA VAL A 438 3.12 13.86 -17.57
C VAL A 438 3.12 13.65 -16.05
N PHE A 439 2.47 12.58 -15.59
CA PHE A 439 2.73 12.04 -14.25
C PHE A 439 3.86 11.02 -14.32
N GLU A 440 4.94 11.25 -13.57
CA GLU A 440 5.95 10.22 -13.35
C GLU A 440 5.37 9.07 -12.52
N GLU A 441 5.95 7.87 -12.61
CA GLU A 441 5.41 6.65 -11.98
C GLU A 441 5.01 6.83 -10.51
N LYS A 442 5.89 7.48 -9.72
CA LYS A 442 5.66 7.74 -8.30
C LYS A 442 4.46 8.67 -8.05
N ASP A 443 4.21 9.59 -8.96
CA ASP A 443 3.17 10.61 -8.85
C ASP A 443 1.84 10.05 -9.35
N ARG A 444 1.87 9.23 -10.42
CA ARG A 444 0.74 8.41 -10.87
C ARG A 444 0.22 7.53 -9.74
N GLN A 445 1.12 6.82 -9.05
CA GLN A 445 0.71 5.91 -7.99
C GLN A 445 0.12 6.64 -6.78
N GLN A 446 0.68 7.78 -6.40
CA GLN A 446 0.09 8.62 -5.35
C GLN A 446 -1.29 9.17 -5.75
N LEU A 447 -1.50 9.53 -7.02
CA LEU A 447 -2.80 9.99 -7.50
C LEU A 447 -3.85 8.87 -7.49
N LEU A 448 -3.46 7.64 -7.82
CA LEU A 448 -4.32 6.46 -7.67
C LEU A 448 -4.69 6.23 -6.19
N ASP A 449 -3.74 6.36 -5.27
CA ASP A 449 -4.04 6.24 -3.83
C ASP A 449 -4.97 7.36 -3.34
N TRP A 450 -4.83 8.57 -3.89
CA TRP A 450 -5.72 9.68 -3.58
C TRP A 450 -7.12 9.48 -4.13
N ARG A 451 -7.27 8.89 -5.31
CA ARG A 451 -8.58 8.59 -5.92
C ARG A 451 -9.46 7.74 -5.00
N GLU A 452 -8.89 6.79 -4.26
CA GLU A 452 -9.60 5.98 -3.26
C GLU A 452 -10.00 6.77 -1.99
N ARG A 453 -9.38 7.93 -1.76
CA ARG A 453 -9.62 8.80 -0.60
C ARG A 453 -10.49 10.00 -0.92
N LEU A 454 -10.77 10.26 -2.20
CA LEU A 454 -11.64 11.35 -2.60
C LEU A 454 -13.06 11.10 -2.08
N ASP A 455 -13.65 12.15 -1.54
CA ASP A 455 -15.07 12.16 -1.21
C ASP A 455 -15.64 13.56 -1.42
N SER A 456 -16.95 13.69 -1.24
CA SER A 456 -17.69 14.94 -1.46
C SER A 456 -17.30 16.07 -0.50
N SER A 457 -16.36 15.89 0.43
CA SER A 457 -15.83 16.97 1.27
C SER A 457 -14.61 17.65 0.64
N ILE A 458 -13.92 17.03 -0.32
CA ILE A 458 -12.68 17.56 -0.91
C ILE A 458 -13.01 18.29 -2.21
N ASP A 459 -12.83 19.60 -2.26
CA ASP A 459 -13.20 20.41 -3.42
C ASP A 459 -12.14 20.43 -4.52
N GLY A 460 -10.88 20.13 -4.18
CA GLY A 460 -9.83 19.93 -5.16
C GLY A 460 -8.49 19.49 -4.55
N LEU A 461 -7.62 18.98 -5.42
CA LEU A 461 -6.23 18.66 -5.10
C LEU A 461 -5.32 19.68 -5.79
N SER A 462 -4.57 20.40 -4.96
CA SER A 462 -3.41 21.15 -5.39
C SER A 462 -2.23 20.20 -5.54
N MET A 463 -1.49 20.31 -6.64
CA MET A 463 -0.32 19.49 -6.97
C MET A 463 0.88 20.39 -7.29
N GLU A 464 2.09 19.85 -7.14
CA GLU A 464 3.29 20.50 -7.65
C GLU A 464 3.31 20.46 -9.19
N TYR A 465 3.93 21.46 -9.80
CA TYR A 465 4.13 21.56 -11.23
C TYR A 465 5.60 21.82 -11.51
N HIS A 466 6.32 20.79 -11.98
CA HIS A 466 7.75 20.85 -12.25
C HIS A 466 7.96 21.41 -13.66
N LEU A 467 8.59 22.59 -13.74
CA LEU A 467 8.71 23.39 -14.97
C LEU A 467 10.10 23.31 -15.60
N ALA A 468 11.14 23.11 -14.78
CA ALA A 468 12.52 23.05 -15.25
C ALA A 468 13.35 22.13 -14.35
N PHE A 469 14.40 21.58 -14.96
CA PHE A 469 15.36 20.69 -14.32
C PHE A 469 16.78 21.25 -14.48
N ASP A 470 17.64 20.97 -13.51
CA ASP A 470 19.08 21.24 -13.63
C ASP A 470 19.79 20.15 -14.47
N GLY A 471 21.08 20.33 -14.73
CA GLY A 471 21.89 19.37 -15.49
C GLY A 471 22.05 17.99 -14.83
N SER A 472 21.66 17.85 -13.56
CA SER A 472 21.65 16.59 -12.80
C SER A 472 20.27 15.94 -12.76
N GLY A 473 19.25 16.55 -13.39
CA GLY A 473 17.87 16.06 -13.39
C GLY A 473 17.06 16.43 -12.14
N ASN A 474 17.54 17.33 -11.28
CA ASN A 474 16.75 17.83 -10.14
C ASN A 474 15.83 18.96 -10.57
N VAL A 475 14.67 19.09 -9.91
CA VAL A 475 13.72 20.17 -10.18
C VAL A 475 14.33 21.52 -9.77
N SER A 476 14.56 22.41 -10.73
CA SER A 476 15.11 23.75 -10.51
C SER A 476 14.02 24.81 -10.37
N HIS A 477 12.85 24.60 -10.97
CA HIS A 477 11.71 25.51 -10.86
C HIS A 477 10.39 24.73 -10.76
N LYS A 478 9.59 25.06 -9.75
CA LYS A 478 8.26 24.49 -9.54
C LYS A 478 7.28 25.51 -8.96
N LEU A 479 6.00 25.32 -9.25
CA LEU A 479 4.90 26.06 -8.64
C LEU A 479 3.76 25.09 -8.29
N ARG A 480 2.67 25.58 -7.69
CA ARG A 480 1.50 24.75 -7.40
C ARG A 480 0.31 25.12 -8.28
N ARG A 481 -0.45 24.11 -8.71
CA ARG A 481 -1.71 24.29 -9.45
C ARG A 481 -2.80 23.38 -8.89
N ASN A 482 -4.05 23.84 -8.92
CA ASN A 482 -5.22 23.01 -8.62
C ASN A 482 -5.48 22.12 -9.84
N ARG A 483 -5.00 20.88 -9.84
CA ARG A 483 -4.98 19.99 -11.01
C ARG A 483 -6.21 19.10 -11.10
N LEU A 484 -6.75 18.69 -9.95
CA LEU A 484 -7.97 17.91 -9.84
C LEU A 484 -9.00 18.70 -9.05
N VAL A 485 -10.20 18.91 -9.59
CA VAL A 485 -11.24 19.72 -8.94
C VAL A 485 -12.61 19.07 -9.05
N ARG A 486 -13.49 19.29 -8.08
CA ARG A 486 -14.87 18.80 -8.16
C ARG A 486 -15.65 19.51 -9.25
N ARG A 487 -16.33 18.73 -10.10
CA ARG A 487 -17.12 19.27 -11.21
C ARG A 487 -18.31 20.10 -10.72
N ASP A 488 -19.01 19.63 -9.69
CA ASP A 488 -20.25 20.26 -9.19
C ASP A 488 -20.02 21.62 -8.50
N LYS A 489 -18.76 22.01 -8.29
CA LYS A 489 -18.40 23.35 -7.81
C LYS A 489 -18.38 24.40 -8.91
N GLY A 490 -18.38 24.01 -10.19
CA GLY A 490 -18.43 24.93 -11.32
C GLY A 490 -17.28 25.93 -11.34
N PHE A 491 -16.05 25.51 -11.00
CA PHE A 491 -14.88 26.39 -11.11
C PHE A 491 -14.61 26.75 -12.57
N GLU A 492 -14.24 28.01 -12.80
CA GLU A 492 -14.07 28.58 -14.14
C GLU A 492 -12.64 29.08 -14.38
N TRP A 493 -12.22 28.96 -15.63
CA TRP A 493 -10.99 29.53 -16.15
C TRP A 493 -11.21 30.97 -16.58
N HIS A 494 -10.29 31.86 -16.18
CA HIS A 494 -10.33 33.27 -16.53
C HIS A 494 -9.03 33.68 -17.23
N GLY A 495 -9.14 34.48 -18.30
CA GLY A 495 -8.01 35.02 -19.06
C GLY A 495 -7.82 34.37 -20.43
N ALA A 496 -7.39 35.17 -21.41
CA ALA A 496 -7.26 34.73 -22.79
C ALA A 496 -5.94 33.98 -23.08
N VAL A 497 -4.83 34.39 -22.44
CA VAL A 497 -3.47 33.84 -22.69
C VAL A 497 -2.82 33.23 -21.45
N HIS A 498 -2.90 33.93 -20.32
CA HIS A 498 -2.32 33.51 -19.04
C HIS A 498 -3.43 33.13 -18.06
N GLU A 499 -4.24 32.17 -18.49
CA GLU A 499 -5.44 31.76 -17.82
C GLU A 499 -5.17 31.16 -16.44
N TYR A 500 -6.12 31.33 -15.53
CA TYR A 500 -6.08 30.69 -14.22
C TYR A 500 -7.45 30.11 -13.87
N LEU A 501 -7.43 29.01 -13.13
CA LEU A 501 -8.65 28.39 -12.60
C LEU A 501 -8.96 28.99 -11.24
N ALA A 502 -10.10 29.67 -11.12
CA ALA A 502 -10.55 30.24 -9.85
C ALA A 502 -11.14 29.15 -8.95
N VAL A 503 -10.34 28.65 -8.01
CA VAL A 503 -10.71 27.56 -7.10
C VAL A 503 -10.84 28.07 -5.66
N SER A 504 -11.86 27.61 -4.96
CA SER A 504 -12.10 27.90 -3.54
C SER A 504 -12.68 26.68 -2.82
N GLY A 505 -12.78 26.73 -1.48
CA GLY A 505 -13.31 25.63 -0.68
C GLY A 505 -12.23 24.75 -0.06
N ASN A 506 -12.55 23.48 0.20
CA ASN A 506 -11.64 22.54 0.86
C ASN A 506 -10.61 21.97 -0.13
N ILE A 507 -9.47 22.65 -0.26
CA ILE A 507 -8.39 22.26 -1.16
C ILE A 507 -7.28 21.55 -0.40
N ILE A 508 -6.95 20.34 -0.82
CA ILE A 508 -5.87 19.56 -0.24
C ILE A 508 -4.58 19.78 -1.01
N HIS A 509 -3.51 20.13 -0.29
CA HIS A 509 -2.17 20.25 -0.86
C HIS A 509 -1.45 18.91 -0.80
N THR A 510 -1.27 18.28 -1.96
CA THR A 510 -0.54 17.01 -2.09
C THR A 510 0.92 17.24 -2.48
N ASN A 511 1.74 16.21 -2.30
CA ASN A 511 3.12 16.15 -2.80
C ASN A 511 3.21 15.51 -4.21
N ILE A 512 2.05 15.23 -4.84
CA ILE A 512 1.99 14.76 -6.23
C ILE A 512 2.53 15.87 -7.13
N ALA A 513 3.37 15.49 -8.08
CA ALA A 513 3.86 16.38 -9.12
C ALA A 513 3.30 16.04 -10.50
N VAL A 514 2.93 17.08 -11.24
CA VAL A 514 2.82 17.04 -12.70
C VAL A 514 4.14 17.58 -13.26
N THR A 515 4.75 16.84 -14.18
CA THR A 515 6.01 17.23 -14.81
C THR A 515 5.77 17.75 -16.22
N HIS A 516 6.19 18.98 -16.49
CA HIS A 516 6.15 19.56 -17.83
C HIS A 516 7.36 19.11 -18.66
N LYS A 517 7.12 18.37 -19.75
CA LYS A 517 8.16 17.90 -20.67
C LYS A 517 8.06 18.67 -21.98
N LYS A 518 8.59 19.90 -21.96
CA LYS A 518 8.54 20.82 -23.09
C LYS A 518 9.41 20.34 -24.25
N ASP A 519 8.76 19.97 -25.36
CA ASP A 519 9.42 19.57 -26.62
C ASP A 519 9.22 20.62 -27.74
N LYS A 520 8.85 21.87 -27.39
CA LYS A 520 8.47 22.93 -28.33
C LYS A 520 9.34 24.17 -28.23
N GLU A 521 9.70 24.72 -29.39
CA GLU A 521 10.31 26.04 -29.52
C GLU A 521 9.34 27.14 -29.06
N TYR A 522 9.89 28.20 -28.47
CA TYR A 522 9.12 29.38 -28.09
C TYR A 522 8.55 30.07 -29.35
N THR A 523 7.29 30.52 -29.28
CA THR A 523 6.61 31.18 -30.41
C THR A 523 5.98 32.50 -29.97
N ASP A 524 5.76 33.40 -30.92
CA ASP A 524 5.11 34.70 -30.74
C ASP A 524 3.56 34.63 -30.66
N ARG A 525 2.99 33.43 -30.50
CA ARG A 525 1.54 33.18 -30.52
C ARG A 525 0.81 34.03 -29.48
N ASN A 526 1.30 34.01 -28.24
CA ASN A 526 0.72 34.72 -27.11
C ASN A 526 0.69 36.24 -27.35
N LEU A 527 1.81 36.79 -27.83
CA LEU A 527 1.92 38.19 -28.18
C LEU A 527 0.92 38.59 -29.27
N ARG A 528 0.77 37.77 -30.32
CA ARG A 528 -0.19 38.01 -31.41
C ARG A 528 -1.64 38.03 -30.93
N ILE A 529 -1.98 37.19 -29.94
CA ILE A 529 -3.31 37.18 -29.32
C ILE A 529 -3.55 38.51 -28.59
N TYR A 530 -2.62 38.92 -27.71
CA TYR A 530 -2.77 40.18 -26.98
C TYR A 530 -2.89 41.40 -27.91
N LYS A 531 -2.05 41.49 -28.95
CA LYS A 531 -2.14 42.58 -29.95
C LYS A 531 -3.51 42.63 -30.62
N ARG A 532 -4.08 41.47 -30.99
CA ARG A 532 -5.41 41.42 -31.59
C ARG A 532 -6.51 41.85 -30.62
N LEU A 533 -6.45 41.43 -29.37
CA LEU A 533 -7.41 41.83 -28.34
C LEU A 533 -7.33 43.34 -28.07
N GLU A 534 -6.11 43.90 -28.05
CA GLU A 534 -5.90 45.35 -27.94
C GLU A 534 -6.51 46.10 -29.15
N GLU A 535 -6.29 45.62 -30.37
CA GLU A 535 -6.89 46.18 -31.60
C GLU A 535 -8.42 46.14 -31.60
N GLN A 536 -9.01 45.13 -30.95
CA GLN A 536 -10.46 44.98 -30.78
C GLN A 536 -11.02 45.86 -29.66
N GLY A 537 -10.16 46.53 -28.88
CA GLY A 537 -10.55 47.38 -27.77
C GLY A 537 -10.97 46.62 -26.52
N GLU A 538 -10.53 45.37 -26.36
CA GLU A 538 -10.83 44.56 -25.18
C GLU A 538 -10.24 45.15 -23.90
N ALA A 539 -10.99 45.04 -22.80
CA ALA A 539 -10.56 45.55 -21.51
C ALA A 539 -9.63 44.55 -20.81
N PHE A 540 -8.36 44.92 -20.63
CA PHE A 540 -7.38 44.07 -19.94
C PHE A 540 -7.43 44.21 -18.43
N THR A 541 -7.52 43.07 -17.74
CA THR A 541 -7.35 42.99 -16.29
C THR A 541 -5.92 43.33 -15.88
N ALA A 542 -5.66 43.60 -14.59
CA ALA A 542 -4.29 43.82 -14.11
C ALA A 542 -3.35 42.64 -14.47
N ARG A 543 -3.87 41.41 -14.41
CA ARG A 543 -3.14 40.21 -14.82
C ARG A 543 -2.79 40.24 -16.32
N ASP A 544 -3.75 40.56 -17.17
CA ASP A 544 -3.52 40.66 -18.62
C ASP A 544 -2.51 41.75 -18.94
N GLN A 545 -2.59 42.91 -18.28
CA GLN A 545 -1.64 44.02 -18.44
C GLN A 545 -0.21 43.58 -18.10
N TYR A 546 -0.04 42.90 -16.96
CA TYR A 546 1.27 42.41 -16.52
C TYR A 546 1.87 41.38 -17.49
N TYR A 547 1.08 40.39 -17.89
CA TYR A 547 1.58 39.34 -18.78
C TYR A 547 1.75 39.82 -20.22
N TYR A 548 0.91 40.74 -20.71
CA TYR A 548 1.15 41.37 -22.01
C TYR A 548 2.45 42.18 -22.01
N ALA A 549 2.74 42.91 -20.93
CA ALA A 549 4.02 43.59 -20.76
C ALA A 549 5.21 42.62 -20.71
N ASN A 550 5.05 41.42 -20.13
CA ASN A 550 6.07 40.36 -20.19
C ASN A 550 6.31 39.89 -21.62
N GLU A 551 5.24 39.57 -22.36
CA GLU A 551 5.33 39.12 -23.76
C GLU A 551 6.00 40.18 -24.64
N LEU A 552 5.65 41.46 -24.48
CA LEU A 552 6.28 42.57 -25.20
C LEU A 552 7.77 42.67 -24.89
N ARG A 553 8.16 42.63 -23.59
CA ARG A 553 9.57 42.65 -23.17
C ARG A 553 10.34 41.46 -23.76
N ASP A 554 9.78 40.26 -23.66
CA ASP A 554 10.45 39.03 -24.09
C ASP A 554 10.67 38.99 -25.61
N HIS A 555 9.90 39.77 -26.37
CA HIS A 555 10.08 40.01 -27.81
C HIS A 555 10.86 41.30 -28.13
N GLY A 556 11.44 41.98 -27.13
CA GLY A 556 12.26 43.17 -27.32
C GLY A 556 11.50 44.47 -27.60
N LEU A 557 10.16 44.47 -27.50
CA LEU A 557 9.31 45.64 -27.71
C LEU A 557 9.27 46.51 -26.43
N ASN A 558 10.43 47.03 -26.03
CA ASN A 558 10.64 47.67 -24.73
C ASN A 558 9.75 48.92 -24.53
N GLU A 559 9.51 49.75 -25.56
CA GLU A 559 8.64 50.93 -25.44
C GLU A 559 7.19 50.55 -25.10
N GLU A 560 6.65 49.56 -25.82
CA GLU A 560 5.30 49.06 -25.57
C GLU A 560 5.21 48.40 -24.20
N ALA A 561 6.23 47.62 -23.81
CA ALA A 561 6.32 46.96 -22.52
C ALA A 561 6.31 47.98 -21.37
N VAL A 562 7.06 49.09 -21.49
CA VAL A 562 7.06 50.19 -20.51
C VAL A 562 5.64 50.72 -20.31
N ARG A 563 4.91 51.04 -21.39
CA ARG A 563 3.54 51.56 -21.29
C ARG A 563 2.62 50.61 -20.53
N TRP A 564 2.70 49.31 -20.80
CA TRP A 564 1.83 48.32 -20.16
C TRP A 564 2.22 48.01 -18.71
N TYR A 565 3.51 47.99 -18.37
CA TYR A 565 3.94 47.89 -16.97
C TYR A 565 3.51 49.11 -16.15
N THR A 566 3.65 50.33 -16.69
CA THR A 566 3.17 51.54 -16.02
C THR A 566 1.66 51.47 -15.80
N ARG A 567 0.89 51.09 -16.82
CA ARG A 567 -0.57 50.92 -16.70
C ARG A 567 -0.95 49.87 -15.64
N PHE A 568 -0.23 48.76 -15.59
CA PHE A 568 -0.41 47.72 -14.58
C PHE A 568 -0.17 48.26 -13.16
N LEU A 569 0.95 48.95 -12.93
CA LEU A 569 1.31 49.53 -11.64
C LEU A 569 0.31 50.62 -11.21
N ASP A 570 -0.05 51.51 -12.13
CA ASP A 570 -1.03 52.59 -11.90
C ASP A 570 -2.43 52.04 -11.61
N SER A 571 -2.75 50.82 -12.08
CA SER A 571 -4.03 50.20 -11.79
C SER A 571 -4.24 49.98 -10.30
N GLY A 572 -3.18 49.76 -9.51
CA GLY A 572 -3.27 49.45 -8.08
C GLY A 572 -3.93 48.11 -7.74
N HIS A 573 -4.26 47.28 -8.74
CA HIS A 573 -4.94 45.99 -8.56
C HIS A 573 -4.00 44.77 -8.72
N GLY A 574 -2.69 44.99 -8.86
CA GLY A 574 -1.68 43.95 -8.96
C GLY A 574 -1.31 43.32 -7.61
N TRP A 575 -0.90 42.06 -7.62
CA TRP A 575 -0.32 41.39 -6.45
C TRP A 575 1.01 42.05 -6.08
N ILE A 576 1.38 42.02 -4.79
CA ILE A 576 2.59 42.70 -4.30
C ILE A 576 3.83 42.18 -5.04
N GLU A 577 3.91 40.87 -5.23
CA GLU A 577 5.01 40.20 -5.92
C GLU A 577 5.07 40.59 -7.41
N ASP A 578 3.91 40.64 -8.07
CA ASP A 578 3.82 41.06 -9.48
C ASP A 578 4.20 42.54 -9.64
N ASN A 579 3.81 43.40 -8.69
CA ASN A 579 4.21 44.82 -8.67
C ASN A 579 5.72 44.98 -8.52
N LEU A 580 6.34 44.26 -7.58
CA LEU A 580 7.80 44.29 -7.39
C LEU A 580 8.53 43.82 -8.65
N LEU A 581 8.11 42.70 -9.24
CA LEU A 581 8.69 42.19 -10.47
C LEU A 581 8.46 43.14 -11.64
N ALA A 582 7.27 43.74 -11.75
CA ALA A 582 6.95 44.74 -12.77
C ALA A 582 7.88 45.95 -12.66
N CYS A 583 8.14 46.48 -11.46
CA CYS A 583 9.09 47.57 -11.27
C CYS A 583 10.50 47.21 -11.76
N MET A 584 10.99 46.02 -11.42
CA MET A 584 12.30 45.54 -11.88
C MET A 584 12.37 45.42 -13.41
N LYS A 585 11.35 44.78 -14.00
CA LYS A 585 11.25 44.55 -15.45
C LYS A 585 11.05 45.86 -16.21
N LEU A 586 10.31 46.80 -15.64
CA LEU A 586 10.11 48.15 -16.15
C LEU A 586 11.43 48.92 -16.18
N ALA A 587 12.19 48.90 -15.07
CA ALA A 587 13.50 49.53 -14.99
C ALA A 587 14.47 48.95 -16.02
N GLU A 588 14.45 47.64 -16.25
CA GLU A 588 15.24 47.00 -17.29
C GLU A 588 14.84 47.47 -18.71
N CYS A 589 13.54 47.51 -19.01
CA CYS A 589 13.05 48.01 -20.29
C CYS A 589 13.45 49.48 -20.51
N MET A 590 13.28 50.33 -19.48
CA MET A 590 13.70 51.74 -19.51
C MET A 590 15.21 51.88 -19.68
N GLY A 591 16.02 51.02 -19.05
CA GLY A 591 17.47 50.99 -19.23
C GLY A 591 17.86 50.70 -20.68
N ARG A 592 17.18 49.74 -21.33
CA ARG A 592 17.40 49.41 -22.75
C ARG A 592 16.99 50.53 -23.71
N LEU A 593 16.00 51.35 -23.34
CA LEU A 593 15.60 52.54 -24.09
C LEU A 593 16.51 53.74 -23.80
N GLY A 594 16.99 53.84 -22.56
CA GLY A 594 17.90 54.89 -22.07
C GLY A 594 19.35 54.74 -22.51
N ASP A 595 19.70 53.68 -23.24
CA ASP A 595 20.96 53.54 -23.97
C ASP A 595 20.97 54.33 -25.31
N GLU A 596 19.91 55.11 -25.60
CA GLU A 596 19.98 56.31 -26.45
C GLU A 596 19.99 57.64 -25.66
N GLY A 597 20.03 57.60 -24.32
CA GLY A 597 20.33 58.77 -23.49
C GLY A 597 19.44 58.95 -22.26
N ALA A 598 20.04 58.68 -21.09
CA ALA A 598 19.73 59.21 -19.76
C ALA A 598 18.45 58.73 -19.05
N GLY A 599 18.62 58.25 -17.81
CA GLY A 599 17.56 58.37 -16.79
C GLY A 599 17.34 57.22 -15.82
N ALA A 600 18.37 56.51 -15.35
CA ALA A 600 18.22 55.68 -14.16
C ALA A 600 18.27 56.59 -12.90
N CYS A 601 17.10 56.89 -12.32
CA CYS A 601 16.90 57.15 -10.88
C CYS A 601 15.47 57.67 -10.58
N SER A 602 14.59 56.80 -10.10
CA SER A 602 13.75 57.00 -8.91
C SER A 602 12.76 55.85 -8.80
N LEU A 603 12.33 55.53 -7.57
CA LEU A 603 11.40 54.46 -7.15
C LEU A 603 12.11 53.20 -6.60
N ILE A 604 12.81 53.41 -5.47
CA ILE A 604 12.72 52.51 -4.31
C ILE A 604 11.55 53.03 -3.47
#